data_AF-A0A667YQV1-F1
#
_entry.id   AF-A0A667YQV1-F1
#
_cell.length_a   1.000
_cell.length_b   1.000
_cell.length_c   1.000
_cell.angle_alpha   90.00
_cell.angle_beta   90.00
_cell.angle_gamma   90.00
#
_symmetry.space_group_name_H-M   'P 1'
#
loop_
_entity.id
_entity.type
_entity.pdbx_description
1 polymer ?
#
loop_
_entity_poly.entity_id
_entity_poly.type
_entity_poly.pdbx_seq_one_letter_code
_entity_poly.pdbx_strand_id
1 'polypeptide(L)' 'MFFLFCLFCLFLQTIDWEALLAKKVKPPFLPSIKESVDVSNFDSEFTRLQPVLSPPSKSFSLSPEQQEAFADFDFSALHG' A
#
# COMPACT_ATOMS: atom_id res chain seq x y z
N MET A 1 -15.20 -22.27 1.96
CA MET A 1 -15.91 -22.84 0.78
C MET A 1 -16.33 -21.79 -0.27
N PHE A 2 -16.15 -20.48 -0.05
CA PHE A 2 -16.45 -19.44 -1.05
C PHE A 2 -15.30 -19.13 -2.04
N PHE A 3 -14.04 -19.28 -1.62
CA PHE A 3 -12.88 -19.05 -2.50
C PHE A 3 -12.78 -20.05 -3.66
N LEU A 4 -13.21 -21.29 -3.45
CA LEU A 4 -13.11 -22.33 -4.48
C LEU A 4 -14.09 -22.09 -5.63
N PHE A 5 -15.25 -21.49 -5.38
CA PHE A 5 -16.27 -21.28 -6.42
C PHE A 5 -15.88 -20.19 -7.44
N CYS A 6 -15.09 -19.21 -7.03
CA CYS A 6 -14.65 -18.13 -7.93
C CYS A 6 -13.68 -18.65 -9.01
N LEU A 7 -12.74 -19.54 -8.65
CA LEU A 7 -11.81 -20.15 -9.60
C LEU A 7 -12.49 -21.01 -10.69
N PHE A 8 -13.71 -21.49 -10.45
CA PHE A 8 -14.47 -22.30 -11.41
C PHE A 8 -15.45 -21.49 -12.28
N CYS A 9 -15.54 -20.17 -12.08
CA CYS A 9 -16.34 -19.32 -12.95
C CYS A 9 -15.66 -19.19 -14.33
N LEU A 10 -16.42 -19.34 -15.42
CA LEU A 10 -15.92 -19.30 -16.80
C LEU A 10 -15.05 -18.06 -17.12
N PHE A 11 -15.28 -16.95 -16.44
CA PHE A 11 -14.50 -15.71 -16.58
C PHE A 11 -13.05 -15.83 -16.08
N LEU A 12 -12.79 -16.70 -15.09
CA LEU A 12 -11.50 -16.82 -14.43
C LEU A 12 -10.72 -18.08 -14.84
N GLN A 13 -11.34 -19.01 -15.57
CA GLN A 13 -10.70 -20.22 -16.08
C GLN A 13 -9.63 -19.94 -17.15
N THR A 14 -9.74 -18.84 -17.88
CA THR A 14 -8.75 -18.46 -18.90
C THR A 14 -7.50 -17.79 -18.31
N ILE A 15 -7.47 -17.56 -17.00
CA ILE A 15 -6.33 -16.95 -16.33
C ILE A 15 -5.32 -18.03 -16.00
N ASP A 16 -4.13 -17.91 -16.58
CA ASP A 16 -2.97 -18.62 -16.07
C ASP A 16 -2.54 -18.01 -14.73
N TRP A 17 -2.95 -18.66 -13.64
CA TRP A 17 -2.71 -18.19 -12.27
C TRP A 17 -1.24 -18.25 -11.87
N GLU A 18 -0.47 -19.20 -12.40
CA GLU A 18 0.96 -19.30 -12.14
C GLU A 18 1.70 -18.14 -12.81
N ALA A 19 1.38 -17.85 -14.07
CA ALA A 19 1.93 -16.70 -14.79
C ALA A 19 1.50 -15.37 -14.16
N LEU A 20 0.25 -15.26 -13.67
CA LEU A 20 -0.24 -14.06 -12.98
C LEU A 20 0.53 -13.82 -11.68
N LEU A 21 0.68 -14.85 -10.83
CA LEU A 21 1.42 -14.79 -9.58
C LEU A 21 2.90 -14.43 -9.83
N ALA A 22 3.50 -15.01 -10.87
CA ALA A 22 4.86 -14.71 -11.31
C ALA A 22 4.99 -13.35 -12.03
N LYS A 23 3.92 -12.53 -12.10
CA LYS A 23 3.88 -11.22 -12.76
C LYS A 23 4.28 -11.25 -14.25
N LYS A 24 4.02 -12.38 -14.94
CA LYS A 24 4.31 -12.59 -16.38
C LYS A 24 3.14 -12.22 -17.28
N VAL A 25 1.91 -12.21 -16.76
CA VAL A 25 0.74 -11.73 -17.50
C VAL A 25 0.84 -10.20 -17.65
N LYS A 26 0.82 -9.70 -18.90
CA LYS A 26 0.82 -8.26 -19.16
C LYS A 26 -0.47 -7.63 -18.62
N PRO A 27 -0.41 -6.59 -17.78
CA PRO A 27 -1.63 -5.93 -17.31
C PRO A 27 -2.34 -5.21 -18.47
N PRO A 28 -3.68 -5.16 -18.45
CA PRO A 28 -4.46 -4.51 -19.51
C PRO A 28 -4.32 -2.98 -19.50
N PHE A 29 -3.87 -2.42 -18.38
CA PHE A 29 -3.61 -1.00 -18.20
C PHE A 29 -2.20 -0.80 -17.65
N LEU A 30 -1.47 0.13 -18.25
CA LEU A 30 -0.17 0.58 -17.79
C LEU A 30 -0.31 2.07 -17.42
N PRO A 31 -0.20 2.45 -16.13
CA PRO A 31 -0.28 3.85 -15.75
C PRO A 31 0.89 4.64 -16.35
N SER A 32 0.63 5.88 -16.72
CA SER A 32 1.69 6.78 -17.20
C SER A 32 2.54 7.25 -16.02
N ILE A 33 3.85 7.07 -16.13
CA ILE A 33 4.85 7.50 -15.15
C ILE A 33 5.93 8.24 -15.93
N LYS A 34 6.16 9.51 -15.60
CA LYS A 34 7.09 10.39 -16.30
C LYS A 34 8.51 10.29 -15.75
N GLU A 35 8.63 10.16 -14.43
CA GLU A 35 9.90 10.15 -13.69
C GLU A 35 9.77 9.44 -12.33
N SER A 36 10.89 9.27 -11.62
CA SER A 36 10.95 8.50 -10.37
C SER A 36 10.13 9.09 -9.21
N VAL A 37 9.87 10.39 -9.24
CA VAL A 37 9.10 11.13 -8.21
C VAL A 37 7.72 11.55 -8.72
N ASP A 38 7.24 10.95 -9.82
CA ASP A 38 5.95 11.28 -10.41
C ASP A 38 4.79 10.89 -9.49
N VAL A 39 4.02 11.89 -9.06
CA VAL A 39 2.85 11.74 -8.20
C VAL A 39 1.52 12.02 -8.94
N SER A 40 1.53 12.06 -10.27
CA SER A 40 0.36 12.41 -11.10
C SER A 40 -0.80 11.41 -11.06
N ASN A 41 -0.55 10.18 -10.58
CA ASN A 41 -1.58 9.16 -10.36
C ASN A 41 -2.22 9.25 -8.95
N PHE A 42 -1.82 10.23 -8.12
CA PHE A 42 -2.41 10.54 -6.82
C PHE A 42 -3.23 11.84 -6.92
N ASP A 43 -4.17 12.05 -5.99
CA ASP A 43 -4.93 13.29 -5.96
C ASP A 43 -4.02 14.51 -5.71
N SER A 44 -4.18 15.52 -6.54
CA SER A 44 -3.41 16.76 -6.46
C SER A 44 -3.70 17.58 -5.21
N GLU A 45 -4.86 17.39 -4.56
CA GLU A 45 -5.17 18.02 -3.29
C GLU A 45 -4.12 17.66 -2.22
N PHE A 46 -3.66 16.41 -2.20
CA PHE A 46 -2.67 15.94 -1.22
C PHE A 46 -1.23 16.18 -1.66
N THR A 47 -0.90 15.96 -2.93
CA THR A 47 0.49 16.06 -3.41
C THR A 47 1.01 17.50 -3.50
N ARG A 48 0.10 18.49 -3.43
CA ARG A 48 0.44 19.92 -3.32
C ARG A 48 0.65 20.38 -1.88
N LEU A 49 0.28 19.57 -0.88
CA LEU A 49 0.54 19.90 0.52
C LEU A 49 2.04 19.80 0.81
N GLN A 50 2.50 20.53 1.84
CA GLN A 50 3.87 20.36 2.30
C GLN A 50 4.05 19.00 2.97
N PRO A 51 5.11 18.24 2.63
CA PRO A 51 5.38 16.92 3.20
C PRO A 51 6.01 17.06 4.60
N VAL A 52 5.25 17.61 5.55
CA VAL A 52 5.69 17.88 6.92
C VAL A 52 4.80 17.15 7.92
N LEU A 53 5.40 16.64 8.99
CA LEU A 53 4.66 16.08 10.11
C LEU A 53 4.05 17.24 10.90
N SER A 54 2.73 17.39 10.81
CA SER A 54 2.02 18.39 11.60
C SER A 54 2.00 17.98 13.07
N PRO A 55 2.29 18.89 14.02
CA PRO A 55 2.20 18.57 15.44
C PRO A 55 0.73 18.27 15.83
N PRO A 56 0.50 17.48 16.89
CA PRO A 56 -0.84 17.25 17.42
C PRO A 56 -1.53 18.55 17.83
N SER A 57 -2.86 18.63 17.65
CA SER A 57 -3.64 19.83 18.01
C SER A 57 -3.58 20.18 19.51
N LYS A 58 -3.32 19.19 20.37
CA LYS A 58 -3.06 19.39 21.80
C LYS A 58 -1.56 19.30 22.03
N SER A 59 -0.97 20.37 22.53
CA SER A 59 0.46 20.48 22.85
C SER A 59 0.81 19.77 24.17
N PHE A 60 0.37 18.53 24.36
CA PHE A 60 0.74 17.74 25.54
C PHE A 60 1.65 16.59 25.12
N SER A 61 2.81 16.51 25.75
CA SER A 61 3.72 15.37 25.61
C SER A 61 3.13 14.17 26.33
N LEU A 62 3.11 13.01 25.68
CA LEU A 62 2.66 11.76 26.30
C LEU A 62 3.49 11.43 27.55
N SER A 63 2.86 10.88 28.59
CA SER A 63 3.59 10.34 29.75
C SER A 63 4.37 9.08 29.35
N PRO A 64 5.37 8.66 30.14
CA PRO A 64 6.09 7.40 29.88
C PRO A 64 5.16 6.19 29.74
N GLU A 65 4.14 6.10 30.60
CA GLU A 65 3.16 5.00 30.58
C GLU A 65 2.30 5.00 29.31
N GLN A 66 1.99 6.18 28.76
CA GLN A 66 1.28 6.28 27.48
C GLN A 66 2.19 5.92 26.30
N GLN A 67 3.48 6.24 26.39
CA GLN A 67 4.47 5.91 25.38
C GLN A 67 4.75 4.40 25.32
N GLU A 68 4.61 3.69 26.45
CA GLU A 68 4.70 2.22 26.54
C GLU A 68 3.72 1.51 25.59
N ALA A 69 2.56 2.13 25.29
CA ALA A 69 1.59 1.58 24.34
C ALA A 69 2.15 1.39 22.92
N PHE A 70 3.30 2.01 22.61
CA PHE A 70 3.98 1.92 21.32
C PHE A 70 5.27 1.08 21.36
N ALA A 71 5.56 0.36 22.45
CA ALA A 71 6.85 -0.32 22.67
C ALA A 71 7.26 -1.29 21.54
N ASP A 72 6.30 -1.98 20.94
CA ASP A 72 6.51 -2.95 19.85
C ASP A 72 5.98 -2.46 18.50
N PHE A 73 5.91 -1.14 18.30
CA PHE A 73 5.41 -0.55 17.05
C PHE A 73 6.40 -0.69 15.89
N ASP A 74 7.69 -0.58 16.17
CA ASP A 74 8.73 -0.58 15.14
C ASP A 74 8.86 -1.96 14.50
N PHE A 75 8.80 -1.99 13.16
CA PHE A 75 8.95 -3.20 12.36
C PHE A 75 9.90 -2.95 11.19
N SER A 76 10.87 -3.86 11.02
CA SER A 76 11.65 -3.97 9.78
C SER A 76 11.40 -5.34 9.18
N ALA A 77 10.95 -5.38 7.93
CA ALA A 77 10.81 -6.63 7.17
C ALA A 77 12.16 -7.34 6.93
N LEU A 78 13.27 -6.66 7.23
CA LEU A 78 14.64 -7.05 6.95
C LEU A 78 15.50 -6.82 8.22
N HIS A 79 15.75 -7.86 9.02
CA HIS A 79 17.15 -8.06 9.43
C HIS A 79 17.86 -8.40 8.12
N GLY A 80 18.75 -7.49 7.70
CA GLY A 80 19.28 -7.40 6.33
C GLY A 80 19.81 -8.69 5.74
#